data_AF-A0A327QL83-F1
#
_entry.id   AF-A0A327QL83-F1
#
_cell.length_a   1.000
_cell.length_b   1.000
_cell.length_c   1.000
_cell.angle_alpha   90.00
_cell.angle_beta   90.00
_cell.angle_gamma   90.00
#
_symmetry.space_group_name_H-M   'P 1'
#
loop_
_entity.id
_entity.type
_entity.pdbx_description
1 polymer ?
#
loop_
_entity_poly.entity_id
_entity_poly.type
_entity_poly.pdbx_seq_one_letter_code
_entity_poly.pdbx_strand_id
1 'polypeptide(L)'
;MYNILESRIEFKNNQLFRITVLVEMSIGDVRAIYADTNLKAGYLVLKPNQEISKELLQQVAGYGSERRDKDDMFPGWHSKLTELRAIGG
;
A
#
# COMPACT_ATOMS: atom_id res chain seq x y z
N MET A 1 -11.74 0.76 -7.48
CA MET A 1 -11.08 -0.16 -6.54
C MET A 1 -9.73 -0.50 -7.12
N TYR A 2 -8.67 -0.36 -6.33
CA TYR A 2 -7.29 -0.56 -6.73
C TYR A 2 -6.89 -2.04 -6.66
N ASN A 3 -6.04 -2.46 -7.59
CA ASN A 3 -5.42 -3.78 -7.59
C ASN A 3 -4.20 -3.78 -6.65
N ILE A 4 -4.40 -4.18 -5.40
CA ILE A 4 -3.35 -4.23 -4.39
C ILE A 4 -2.65 -5.60 -4.50
N LEU A 5 -1.37 -5.57 -4.86
CA LEU A 5 -0.53 -6.75 -5.06
C LEU A 5 0.02 -7.28 -3.73
N GLU A 6 0.38 -6.36 -2.82
CA GLU A 6 0.93 -6.68 -1.51
C GLU A 6 0.66 -5.53 -0.53
N SER A 7 0.60 -5.83 0.76
CA SER A 7 0.57 -4.82 1.81
C SER A 7 1.59 -5.14 2.90
N ARG A 8 2.22 -4.09 3.43
CA ARG A 8 3.10 -4.13 4.60
C ARG A 8 2.51 -3.23 5.67
N ILE A 9 2.33 -3.80 6.85
CA ILE A 9 1.71 -3.14 8.00
C ILE A 9 2.73 -3.10 9.12
N GLU A 10 3.05 -1.90 9.57
CA GLU A 10 4.04 -1.64 10.62
C GLU A 10 3.32 -1.18 11.88
N PHE A 11 3.65 -1.82 13.00
CA PHE A 11 3.17 -1.46 14.33
C PHE A 11 4.31 -0.88 15.16
N LYS A 12 4.01 0.15 15.95
CA LYS A 12 4.93 0.75 16.93
C LYS A 12 4.21 0.83 18.27
N ASN A 13 4.83 0.32 19.34
CA ASN A 13 4.22 0.27 20.67
C ASN A 13 2.82 -0.38 20.69
N ASN A 14 2.68 -1.49 19.95
CA ASN A 14 1.41 -2.22 19.80
C ASN A 14 0.26 -1.40 19.17
N GLN A 15 0.60 -0.33 18.45
CA GLN A 15 -0.33 0.53 17.73
C GLN A 15 0.04 0.59 16.26
N LEU A 16 -0.97 0.74 15.40
CA LEU A 16 -0.78 0.95 13.97
C LEU A 16 0.06 2.21 13.75
N PHE A 17 1.17 2.07 13.02
CA PHE A 17 2.08 3.18 12.73
C PHE A 17 2.08 3.54 11.24
N ARG A 18 2.19 2.53 10.37
CA ARG A 18 2.23 2.74 8.92
C ARG A 18 1.60 1.56 8.18
N ILE A 19 0.93 1.87 7.09
CA ILE A 19 0.55 0.91 6.06
C ILE A 19 1.22 1.35 4.77
N THR A 20 1.89 0.42 4.09
CA THR A 20 2.37 0.60 2.72
C THR A 20 1.74 -0.46 1.85
N VAL A 21 1.08 -0.06 0.77
CA VAL A 21 0.48 -0.95 -0.21
C VAL A 21 1.24 -0.85 -1.52
N LEU A 22 1.52 -2.00 -2.11
CA LEU A 22 1.99 -2.11 -3.48
C LEU A 22 0.76 -2.26 -4.37
N VAL A 23 0.55 -1.29 -5.25
CA VAL A 23 -0.68 -1.16 -6.04
C VAL A 23 -0.37 -0.97 -7.51
N GLU A 24 -1.13 -1.65 -8.37
CA GLU A 24 -1.17 -1.37 -9.80
C GLU A 24 -2.25 -0.31 -10.07
N MET A 25 -1.81 0.92 -10.37
CA MET A 25 -2.69 2.07 -10.64
C MET A 25 -3.30 2.00 -12.05
N SER A 26 -2.51 1.51 -13.01
CA SER A 26 -2.91 1.21 -14.38
C SER A 26 -2.00 0.08 -14.90
N ILE A 27 -2.33 -0.51 -16.05
CA ILE A 27 -1.61 -1.67 -16.60
C ILE A 27 -0.10 -1.35 -16.68
N GLY A 28 0.68 -1.95 -15.78
CA GLY A 28 2.13 -1.81 -15.71
C GLY A 28 2.64 -0.64 -14.85
N ASP A 29 1.77 0.28 -14.43
CA ASP A 29 2.09 1.34 -13.45
C ASP A 29 1.87 0.82 -12.04
N VAL A 30 2.93 0.26 -11.46
CA VAL A 30 2.93 -0.23 -10.08
C VAL A 30 3.61 0.77 -9.17
N ARG A 31 2.97 1.13 -8.06
CA ARG A 31 3.47 2.10 -7.08
C ARG A 31 3.43 1.53 -5.68
N ALA A 32 4.35 1.98 -4.84
CA ALA A 32 4.22 1.81 -3.39
C ALA A 32 3.60 3.08 -2.82
N ILE A 33 2.42 2.95 -2.23
CA ILE A 33 1.69 4.06 -1.61
C ILE A 33 1.59 3.79 -0.12
N TYR A 34 1.86 4.79 0.71
CA TYR A 34 1.85 4.63 2.16
C TYR A 34 1.05 5.73 2.88
N ALA A 35 0.50 5.37 4.02
CA ALA A 35 -0.04 6.29 5.00
C ALA A 35 0.55 5.95 6.36
N ASP A 36 0.82 6.96 7.19
CA ASP A 36 1.30 6.79 8.56
C ASP A 36 0.49 7.67 9.52
N THR A 37 0.78 7.57 10.82
CA THR A 37 0.12 8.36 11.86
C THR A 37 0.56 9.83 11.90
N ASN A 38 1.52 10.24 11.06
CA ASN A 38 1.99 11.62 11.04
C ASN A 38 1.11 12.45 10.08
N LEU A 39 0.68 13.62 10.55
CA LEU A 39 -0.12 14.52 9.73
C LEU A 39 0.66 14.99 8.50
N LYS A 40 0.07 14.79 7.32
CA LYS A 40 0.56 15.31 6.04
C LYS A 40 -0.59 15.98 5.32
N ALA A 41 -0.48 17.29 5.10
CA ALA A 41 -1.52 18.06 4.43
C ALA A 41 -1.80 17.47 3.04
N GLY A 42 -3.06 17.13 2.77
CA GLY A 42 -3.49 16.56 1.50
C GLY A 42 -3.36 15.04 1.37
N TYR A 43 -2.95 14.32 2.42
CA TYR A 43 -2.81 12.86 2.39
C TYR A 43 -3.56 12.17 3.53
N LEU A 44 -3.81 10.87 3.38
CA LEU A 44 -4.41 10.03 4.41
C LEU A 44 -3.49 9.93 5.64
N VAL A 45 -4.10 10.12 6.81
CA VAL A 45 -3.44 9.94 8.12
C VAL A 45 -4.11 8.79 8.84
N LEU A 46 -3.30 7.84 9.30
CA LEU A 46 -3.78 6.68 10.06
C LEU A 46 -4.06 7.05 11.50
N LYS A 47 -5.03 6.37 12.11
CA LYS A 47 -5.24 6.42 13.57
C LYS A 47 -4.47 5.26 14.24
N PRO A 48 -3.82 5.48 15.40
CA PRO A 48 -3.04 4.44 16.09
C PRO A 48 -3.79 3.14 16.42
N ASN A 49 -5.11 3.22 16.64
CA ASN A 49 -5.95 2.06 16.94
C ASN A 49 -6.94 1.76 15.80
N GLN A 50 -6.63 2.18 14.57
CA GLN A 50 -7.49 1.94 13.43
C GLN A 50 -7.49 0.46 13.08
N GLU A 51 -8.68 -0.10 12.84
CA GLU A 51 -8.83 -1.47 12.38
C GLU A 51 -8.26 -1.61 10.96
N ILE A 52 -7.52 -2.70 10.74
CA ILE A 52 -7.03 -3.07 9.42
C ILE A 52 -8.17 -3.75 8.66
N SER A 53 -8.69 -3.08 7.64
CA SER A 53 -9.71 -3.61 6.75
C SER A 53 -9.32 -3.48 5.28
N LYS A 54 -10.06 -4.17 4.39
CA LYS A 54 -9.86 -4.03 2.94
C LYS A 54 -10.11 -2.60 2.49
N GLU A 55 -11.12 -1.94 3.05
CA GLU A 55 -11.45 -0.54 2.79
C GLU A 55 -10.29 0.38 3.19
N LEU A 56 -9.65 0.12 4.33
CA LEU A 56 -8.48 0.90 4.75
C LEU A 56 -7.32 0.74 3.75
N LEU A 57 -7.02 -0.48 3.30
CA LEU A 57 -5.98 -0.69 2.29
C LEU A 57 -6.28 0.06 0.98
N GLN A 58 -7.55 0.08 0.57
CA GLN A 58 -8.01 0.83 -0.60
C GLN A 58 -7.88 2.35 -0.41
N GLN A 59 -8.18 2.86 0.79
CA GLN A 59 -7.96 4.27 1.12
C GLN A 59 -6.48 4.63 1.08
N VAL A 60 -5.61 3.77 1.61
CA VAL A 60 -4.16 3.98 1.54
C VAL A 60 -3.71 4.06 0.08
N ALA A 61 -4.16 3.14 -0.79
CA ALA A 61 -3.81 3.18 -2.21
C ALA A 61 -4.23 4.47 -2.92
N GLY A 62 -5.40 5.03 -2.58
CA GLY A 62 -5.93 6.22 -3.25
C GLY A 62 -5.48 7.57 -2.68
N TYR A 63 -5.23 7.64 -1.38
CA TYR A 63 -4.99 8.89 -0.66
C TYR A 63 -3.67 8.94 0.10
N GLY A 64 -2.90 7.86 0.10
CA GLY A 64 -1.56 7.84 0.68
C GLY A 64 -0.55 8.61 -0.16
N SER A 65 0.67 8.72 0.37
CA SER A 65 1.81 9.31 -0.32
C SER A 65 2.60 8.25 -1.07
N GLU A 66 3.25 8.59 -2.18
CA GLU A 66 4.09 7.65 -2.93
C GLU A 66 5.47 7.45 -2.27
N ARG A 67 5.94 6.20 -2.25
CA ARG A 67 7.32 5.81 -1.90
C ARG A 67 8.13 5.63 -3.19
N ARG A 68 9.35 6.17 -3.20
CA ARG A 68 10.28 6.02 -4.33
C ARG A 68 11.14 4.76 -4.22
N ASP A 69 11.26 4.20 -3.03
CA ASP A 69 12.03 2.99 -2.69
C ASP A 69 11.19 1.70 -2.81
N LYS A 70 10.29 1.64 -3.79
CA LYS A 70 9.37 0.52 -3.99
C LYS A 70 10.11 -0.81 -4.20
N ASP A 71 11.19 -0.82 -4.96
CA ASP A 71 11.94 -2.05 -5.28
C ASP A 71 12.65 -2.63 -4.05
N ASP A 72 13.17 -1.76 -3.18
CA ASP A 72 13.78 -2.16 -1.90
C ASP A 72 12.71 -2.64 -0.91
N MET A 73 11.56 -1.96 -0.88
CA MET A 73 10.44 -2.32 -0.01
C MET A 73 9.69 -3.56 -0.50
N PHE A 74 9.68 -3.89 -1.78
CA PHE A 74 8.90 -5.00 -2.33
C PHE A 74 9.76 -5.80 -3.33
N PRO A 75 10.82 -6.48 -2.87
CA PRO A 75 11.69 -7.23 -3.75
C PRO A 75 10.89 -8.33 -4.48
N GLY A 76 11.13 -8.46 -5.79
CA GLY A 76 10.46 -9.46 -6.62
C GLY A 76 9.01 -9.16 -6.98
N TRP A 77 8.53 -7.92 -6.78
CA TRP A 77 7.14 -7.57 -7.09
C TRP A 77 6.72 -7.82 -8.55
N HIS A 78 7.67 -7.76 -9.49
CA HIS A 78 7.43 -8.04 -10.90
C HIS A 78 6.84 -9.45 -11.11
N SER A 79 7.37 -10.46 -10.40
CA SER A 79 6.85 -11.83 -10.47
C SER A 79 5.40 -11.91 -9.98
N LYS A 80 5.07 -11.20 -8.89
CA LYS A 80 3.70 -11.16 -8.35
C LYS A 80 2.72 -10.51 -9.32
N LEU A 81 3.15 -9.46 -10.02
CA LEU A 81 2.35 -8.84 -11.07
C LEU A 81 2.10 -9.81 -12.23
N THR A 82 3.13 -10.55 -12.65
CA THR A 82 3.02 -11.56 -13.71
C THR A 82 2.07 -12.69 -13.31
N GLU A 83 2.21 -13.21 -12.09
CA GLU A 83 1.32 -14.25 -11.54
C GLU A 83 -0.14 -13.79 -11.57
N LEU A 84 -0.45 -12.61 -11.01
CA LEU A 84 -1.80 -12.05 -10.99
C LEU A 84 -2.44 -11.92 -12.38
N ARG A 85 -1.64 -11.59 -13.39
CA ARG A 85 -2.12 -11.49 -14.77
C ARG A 85 -2.29 -12.86 -15.43
N ALA A 86 -1.49 -13.86 -15.06
CA ALA A 86 -1.57 -15.21 -15.60
C ALA A 86 -2.82 -15.97 -15.11
N ILE A 87 -3.31 -15.70 -13.89
CA ILE A 87 -4.55 -16.27 -13.36
C ILE A 87 -5.83 -15.59 -13.90
N GLY A 88 -5.70 -14.47 -14.62
CA GLY A 88 -6.82 -13.71 -15.18
C GLY A 88 -6.99 -13.83 -16.70
N GLY A 89 -6.22 -14.72 -17.34
CA GLY A 89 -6.25 -14.99 -18.79
C GLY A 89 -6.97 -16.28 -19.15
#